data_AF-A5TVJ3-F1
#
_entry.id   AF-A5TVJ3-F1
#
_cell.length_a   1.000
_cell.length_b   1.000
_cell.length_c   1.000
_cell.angle_alpha   90.00
_cell.angle_beta   90.00
_cell.angle_gamma   90.00
#
_symmetry.space_group_name_H-M   'P 1'
#
loop_
_entity.id
_entity.type
_entity.pdbx_description
1 polymer ?
#
loop_
_entity_poly.entity_id
_entity_poly.type
_entity_poly.pdbx_seq_one_letter_code
_entity_poly.pdbx_strand_id
1 'polypeptide(L)'
;MDKYIEIFMNNTSKLDTLTNSCGEIIKLANMIVENNSKSATITLLKKISEIINNHNYKLEIKRTAQLVNSNLIEFYGYLTIKRICKPSENIDTDRRTLQDLLDELNSLIGLEKVKNKVQDLIIYQKIQKLRQEKNLHSVKNTLHLAFVGNPGTGKTTVARIVGRIYKRIGLLSKGHFVEVSRTDLIAGYQGQTALKVKKVIDLAKGGVLFIDEAYSITENDHSDSYGKECLTELTKALEDYRGDLVVIVAGYTEPMNKFFESNPGLKSRFNTFIEFDDYNSDELDKILISMCKNNDYTLEEEAKEKIHLYFEKQITLKDKNFANGRLVRNLYDDLVMNHAKRVIKIKNPGSLDLSMIKTEDVIFTFDHY
;
A
#
# COMPACT_ATOMS: atom_id res chain seq x y z
N MET A 1 -26.67 -11.66 14.24
CA MET A 1 -25.27 -12.11 14.41
C MET A 1 -25.22 -13.30 15.36
N ASP A 2 -26.05 -13.29 16.42
CA ASP A 2 -26.07 -14.31 17.47
C ASP A 2 -26.41 -15.73 17.03
N LYS A 3 -27.30 -15.90 16.04
CA LYS A 3 -27.69 -17.24 15.53
C LYS A 3 -26.51 -18.04 14.95
N TYR A 4 -25.56 -17.39 14.28
CA TYR A 4 -24.39 -18.06 13.71
C TYR A 4 -23.36 -18.43 14.78
N ILE A 5 -23.21 -17.57 15.80
CA ILE A 5 -22.34 -17.83 16.95
C ILE A 5 -22.89 -19.02 17.74
N GLU A 6 -24.19 -19.07 17.99
CA GLU A 6 -24.83 -20.17 18.71
C GLU A 6 -24.68 -21.51 17.99
N ILE A 7 -24.88 -21.53 16.66
CA ILE A 7 -24.68 -22.73 15.83
C ILE A 7 -23.21 -23.16 15.82
N PHE A 8 -22.28 -22.21 15.72
CA PHE A 8 -20.84 -22.48 15.79
C PHE A 8 -20.46 -23.10 17.14
N MET A 9 -20.91 -22.50 18.25
CA MET A 9 -20.61 -22.95 19.61
C MET A 9 -21.23 -24.32 19.95
N ASN A 10 -22.44 -24.60 19.47
CA ASN A 10 -23.07 -25.90 19.67
C ASN A 10 -22.31 -27.02 18.95
N ASN A 11 -21.90 -26.76 17.70
CA ASN A 11 -21.14 -27.75 16.91
C ASN A 11 -19.70 -27.94 17.41
N THR A 12 -19.05 -26.91 17.95
CA THR A 12 -17.72 -27.06 18.58
C THR A 12 -17.81 -27.85 19.90
N SER A 13 -18.87 -27.66 20.69
CA SER A 13 -19.14 -28.48 21.89
C SER A 13 -19.40 -29.94 21.55
N LYS A 14 -20.22 -30.20 20.51
CA LYS A 14 -20.44 -31.56 19.99
C LYS A 14 -19.16 -32.18 19.45
N LEU A 15 -18.29 -31.42 18.78
CA LEU A 15 -17.03 -31.94 18.29
C LEU A 15 -16.10 -32.30 19.46
N ASP A 16 -15.99 -31.44 20.47
CA ASP A 16 -15.12 -31.63 21.64
C ASP A 16 -15.47 -32.92 22.42
N THR A 17 -16.77 -33.17 22.62
CA THR A 17 -17.27 -34.39 23.26
C THR A 17 -16.98 -35.64 22.42
N LEU A 18 -17.21 -35.57 21.10
CA LEU A 18 -16.97 -36.69 20.19
C LEU A 18 -15.48 -37.05 20.05
N THR A 19 -14.58 -36.09 20.23
CA THR A 19 -13.13 -36.29 20.15
C THR A 19 -12.46 -36.45 21.51
N ASN A 20 -13.22 -36.51 22.62
CA ASN A 20 -12.70 -36.53 24.00
C ASN A 20 -11.63 -35.46 24.24
N SER A 21 -11.84 -34.23 23.75
CA SER A 21 -10.85 -33.16 23.76
C SER A 21 -10.85 -32.32 25.05
N CYS A 22 -11.59 -32.74 26.09
CA CYS A 22 -11.57 -32.15 27.43
C CYS A 22 -11.73 -30.61 27.46
N GLY A 23 -12.56 -30.05 26.58
CA GLY A 23 -12.86 -28.62 26.50
C GLY A 23 -11.86 -27.77 25.70
N GLU A 24 -10.82 -28.36 25.11
CA GLU A 24 -9.84 -27.62 24.31
C GLU A 24 -10.45 -26.95 23.07
N ILE A 25 -11.35 -27.65 22.35
CA ILE A 25 -11.98 -27.13 21.13
C ILE A 25 -12.96 -26.00 21.50
N ILE A 26 -13.67 -26.15 22.61
CA ILE A 26 -14.57 -25.11 23.15
C ILE A 26 -13.77 -23.86 23.55
N LYS A 27 -12.63 -24.03 24.22
CA LYS A 27 -11.75 -22.92 24.61
C LYS A 27 -11.25 -22.13 23.39
N LEU A 28 -10.84 -22.84 22.34
CA LEU A 28 -10.45 -22.20 21.07
C LEU A 28 -11.62 -21.44 20.44
N ALA A 29 -12.82 -22.02 20.45
CA ALA A 29 -14.01 -21.36 19.92
C ALA A 29 -14.37 -20.08 20.69
N ASN A 30 -14.31 -20.08 22.03
CA ASN A 30 -14.53 -18.89 22.84
C ASN A 30 -13.50 -17.79 22.53
N MET A 31 -12.22 -18.13 22.40
CA MET A 31 -11.18 -17.17 22.04
C MET A 31 -11.38 -16.55 20.64
N ILE A 32 -12.03 -17.28 19.73
CA ILE A 32 -12.39 -16.80 18.39
C ILE A 32 -13.55 -15.80 18.48
N VAL A 33 -14.62 -16.16 19.19
CA VAL A 33 -15.85 -15.35 19.30
C VAL A 33 -15.61 -14.07 20.12
N GLU A 34 -14.93 -14.17 21.26
CA GLU A 34 -14.74 -13.04 22.18
C GLU A 34 -13.65 -12.07 21.72
N ASN A 35 -12.55 -12.60 21.18
CA ASN A 35 -11.32 -11.83 20.98
C ASN A 35 -10.83 -11.80 19.53
N ASN A 36 -11.57 -12.37 18.58
CA ASN A 36 -11.14 -12.51 17.18
C ASN A 36 -9.71 -13.09 17.04
N SER A 37 -9.38 -14.06 17.89
CA SER A 37 -8.02 -14.57 18.02
C SER A 37 -7.57 -15.37 16.80
N LYS A 38 -6.69 -14.78 15.97
CA LYS A 38 -6.12 -15.42 14.77
C LYS A 38 -5.38 -16.72 15.08
N SER A 39 -4.66 -16.77 16.21
CA SER A 39 -3.91 -17.97 16.61
C SER A 39 -4.85 -19.12 17.01
N ALA A 40 -5.97 -18.80 17.67
CA ALA A 40 -6.99 -19.78 18.01
C ALA A 40 -7.68 -20.31 16.73
N THR A 41 -7.98 -19.45 15.77
CA THR A 41 -8.53 -19.83 14.45
C THR A 41 -7.61 -20.79 13.71
N ILE A 42 -6.31 -20.50 13.62
CA ILE A 42 -5.33 -21.38 12.96
C ILE A 42 -5.25 -22.73 13.67
N THR A 43 -5.21 -22.73 15.00
CA THR A 43 -5.09 -23.95 15.81
C THR A 43 -6.34 -24.84 15.66
N LEU A 44 -7.53 -24.24 15.67
CA LEU A 44 -8.78 -24.95 15.48
C LEU A 44 -8.88 -25.56 14.08
N LEU A 45 -8.50 -24.81 13.04
CA LEU A 45 -8.49 -25.32 11.66
C LEU A 45 -7.49 -26.46 11.45
N LYS A 46 -6.32 -26.43 12.11
CA LYS A 46 -5.36 -27.54 12.11
C LYS A 46 -5.97 -28.80 12.75
N LYS A 47 -6.56 -28.68 13.94
CA LYS A 47 -7.23 -29.80 14.62
C LYS A 47 -8.36 -30.39 13.77
N ILE A 48 -9.17 -29.55 13.12
CA ILE A 48 -10.22 -30.00 12.19
C ILE A 48 -9.64 -30.79 11.02
N SER A 49 -8.56 -30.29 10.40
CA SER A 49 -7.87 -30.98 9.30
C SER A 49 -7.32 -32.34 9.74
N GLU A 50 -6.71 -32.42 10.92
CA GLU A 50 -6.21 -33.68 11.50
C GLU A 50 -7.35 -34.69 11.71
N ILE A 51 -8.51 -34.25 12.23
CA ILE A 51 -9.67 -35.11 12.45
C ILE A 51 -10.23 -35.64 11.12
N ILE A 52 -10.33 -34.79 10.10
CA ILE A 52 -10.86 -35.17 8.78
C ILE A 52 -9.95 -36.19 8.09
N ASN A 53 -8.63 -35.96 8.13
CA ASN A 53 -7.64 -36.76 7.43
C ASN A 53 -7.27 -38.07 8.16
N ASN A 54 -7.55 -38.19 9.45
CA ASN A 54 -7.22 -39.40 10.22
C ASN A 54 -8.23 -40.54 9.96
N HIS A 55 -7.75 -41.70 9.53
CA HIS A 55 -8.57 -42.87 9.21
C HIS A 55 -9.22 -43.55 10.43
N ASN A 56 -8.75 -43.25 11.64
CA ASN A 56 -9.23 -43.88 12.87
C ASN A 56 -10.51 -43.23 13.43
N TYR A 57 -10.90 -42.04 12.96
CA TYR A 57 -12.12 -41.37 13.41
C TYR A 57 -13.35 -41.86 12.63
N LYS A 58 -14.44 -42.11 13.37
CA LYS A 58 -15.75 -42.48 12.81
C LYS A 58 -16.28 -41.39 11.87
N LEU A 59 -17.09 -41.81 10.89
CA LEU A 59 -17.69 -40.91 9.88
C LEU A 59 -18.47 -39.74 10.50
N GLU A 60 -19.14 -39.97 11.62
CA GLU A 60 -19.88 -38.95 12.36
C GLU A 60 -18.96 -37.80 12.84
N ILE A 61 -17.80 -38.15 13.42
CA ILE A 61 -16.82 -37.18 13.92
C ILE A 61 -16.28 -36.32 12.77
N LYS A 62 -16.00 -36.94 11.62
CA LYS A 62 -15.56 -36.23 10.42
C LYS A 62 -16.61 -35.27 9.88
N ARG A 63 -17.88 -35.67 9.88
CA ARG A 63 -19.00 -34.79 9.47
C ARG A 63 -19.17 -33.60 10.42
N THR A 64 -19.04 -33.82 11.73
CA THR A 64 -19.10 -32.73 12.72
C THR A 64 -17.92 -31.79 12.55
N ALA A 65 -16.71 -32.29 12.30
CA ALA A 65 -15.53 -31.46 12.03
C ALA A 65 -15.70 -30.61 10.76
N GLN A 66 -16.26 -31.18 9.69
CA GLN A 66 -16.60 -30.44 8.46
C GLN A 66 -17.65 -29.37 8.72
N LEU A 67 -18.66 -29.65 9.54
CA LEU A 67 -19.69 -28.67 9.90
C LEU A 67 -19.11 -27.49 10.70
N VAL A 68 -18.22 -27.76 11.65
CA VAL A 68 -17.49 -26.71 12.38
C VAL A 68 -16.66 -25.85 11.42
N ASN A 69 -16.03 -26.45 10.40
CA ASN A 69 -15.29 -25.70 9.38
C ASN A 69 -16.20 -24.78 8.55
N SER A 70 -17.35 -25.28 8.10
CA SER A 70 -18.35 -24.48 7.37
C SER A 70 -18.87 -23.32 8.21
N ASN A 71 -19.20 -23.57 9.48
CA ASN A 71 -19.65 -22.51 10.40
C ASN A 71 -18.57 -21.45 10.63
N LEU A 72 -17.29 -21.85 10.68
CA LEU A 72 -16.16 -20.93 10.76
C LEU A 72 -16.08 -20.03 9.52
N ILE A 73 -16.25 -20.61 8.32
CA ILE A 73 -16.27 -19.89 7.04
C ILE A 73 -17.46 -18.92 6.97
N GLU A 74 -18.64 -19.33 7.47
CA GLU A 74 -19.80 -18.44 7.56
C GLU A 74 -19.58 -17.31 8.57
N PHE A 75 -18.93 -17.59 9.69
CA PHE A 75 -18.64 -16.59 10.74
C PHE A 75 -17.65 -15.51 10.27
N TYR A 76 -16.55 -15.88 9.62
CA TYR A 76 -15.51 -14.94 9.19
C TYR A 76 -15.63 -14.46 7.74
N GLY A 77 -16.30 -15.23 6.89
CA GLY A 77 -16.15 -15.16 5.45
C GLY A 77 -14.88 -15.87 4.95
N TYR A 78 -15.00 -16.56 3.80
CA TYR A 78 -13.91 -17.35 3.19
C TYR A 78 -12.62 -16.54 2.97
N LEU A 79 -12.73 -15.29 2.50
CA LEU A 79 -11.58 -14.42 2.23
C LEU A 79 -10.80 -14.07 3.51
N THR A 80 -11.50 -13.87 4.62
CA THR A 80 -10.91 -13.57 5.92
C THR A 80 -10.16 -14.78 6.47
N ILE A 81 -10.76 -15.98 6.40
CA ILE A 81 -10.10 -17.23 6.79
C ILE A 81 -8.85 -17.48 5.94
N LYS A 82 -8.93 -17.27 4.62
CA LYS A 82 -7.76 -17.43 3.73
C LYS A 82 -6.61 -16.49 4.11
N ARG A 83 -6.90 -15.27 4.59
CA ARG A 83 -5.89 -14.33 5.12
C ARG A 83 -5.35 -14.76 6.48
N ILE A 84 -6.17 -15.33 7.36
CA ILE A 84 -5.75 -15.83 8.67
C ILE A 84 -4.88 -17.09 8.54
N CYS A 85 -5.24 -18.02 7.65
CA CYS A 85 -4.55 -19.30 7.43
C CYS A 85 -3.26 -19.17 6.61
N LYS A 86 -3.04 -18.03 5.98
CA LYS A 86 -1.75 -17.65 5.41
C LYS A 86 -1.08 -16.65 6.36
N PRO A 87 -0.44 -17.10 7.45
CA PRO A 87 0.40 -16.23 8.25
C PRO A 87 1.59 -15.84 7.39
N SER A 88 1.49 -14.73 6.64
CA SER A 88 2.53 -14.12 5.80
C SER A 88 3.70 -15.07 5.51
N GLU A 89 3.46 -16.12 4.72
CA GLU A 89 4.54 -16.65 3.92
C GLU A 89 4.91 -15.47 3.02
N ASN A 90 6.03 -14.82 3.33
CA ASN A 90 6.74 -13.90 2.45
C ASN A 90 7.24 -14.70 1.25
N ILE A 91 6.33 -15.30 0.49
CA ILE A 91 6.57 -15.56 -0.91
C ILE A 91 6.75 -14.15 -1.45
N ASP A 92 7.95 -13.86 -1.93
CA ASP A 92 8.19 -12.74 -2.81
C ASP A 92 7.24 -12.88 -4.00
N THR A 93 6.01 -12.37 -3.85
CA THR A 93 4.98 -12.45 -4.89
C THR A 93 5.38 -11.62 -6.10
N ASP A 94 6.32 -10.70 -5.89
CA ASP A 94 6.92 -9.93 -6.95
C ASP A 94 8.03 -10.74 -7.62
N ARG A 95 7.74 -11.29 -8.80
CA ARG A 95 8.73 -12.02 -9.61
C ARG A 95 9.58 -11.12 -10.50
N ARG A 96 9.29 -9.81 -10.54
CA ARG A 96 10.03 -8.85 -11.37
C ARG A 96 11.50 -8.81 -10.99
N THR A 97 12.36 -8.82 -12.00
CA THR A 97 13.81 -8.69 -11.83
C THR A 97 14.18 -7.27 -11.39
N LEU A 98 15.43 -7.07 -10.99
CA LEU A 98 15.94 -5.70 -10.78
C LEU A 98 15.81 -4.87 -12.05
N GLN A 99 16.06 -5.47 -13.22
CA GLN A 99 15.98 -4.78 -14.50
C GLN A 99 14.54 -4.32 -14.78
N ASP A 100 13.54 -5.19 -14.59
CA ASP A 100 12.14 -4.85 -14.80
C ASP A 100 11.71 -3.64 -13.95
N LEU A 101 12.16 -3.59 -12.68
CA LEU A 101 11.85 -2.48 -11.77
C LEU A 101 12.58 -1.19 -12.15
N LEU A 102 13.80 -1.29 -12.68
CA LEU A 102 14.54 -0.15 -13.20
C LEU A 102 13.90 0.38 -14.48
N ASP A 103 13.44 -0.49 -15.36
CA ASP A 103 12.73 -0.12 -16.58
C ASP A 103 11.39 0.53 -16.23
N GLU A 104 10.66 0.00 -15.25
CA GLU A 104 9.45 0.63 -14.69
C GLU A 104 9.76 2.03 -14.14
N LEU A 105 10.82 2.19 -13.33
CA LEU A 105 11.24 3.49 -12.81
C LEU A 105 11.65 4.46 -13.93
N ASN A 106 12.37 3.98 -14.93
CA ASN A 106 12.84 4.79 -16.06
C ASN A 106 11.71 5.20 -17.00
N SER A 107 10.65 4.39 -17.09
CA SER A 107 9.43 4.71 -17.84
C SER A 107 8.63 5.86 -17.22
N LEU A 108 8.82 6.09 -15.91
CA LEU A 108 8.22 7.25 -15.26
C LEU A 108 8.90 8.52 -15.75
N ILE A 109 8.05 9.44 -16.18
CA ILE A 109 8.41 10.74 -16.70
C ILE A 109 9.07 11.58 -15.59
N GLY A 110 10.16 12.26 -15.92
CA GLY A 110 10.94 13.07 -14.98
C GLY A 110 11.74 12.23 -13.98
N LEU A 111 11.87 12.71 -12.75
CA LEU A 111 12.48 11.98 -11.61
C LEU A 111 13.98 11.64 -11.76
N GLU A 112 14.74 12.40 -12.56
CA GLU A 112 16.16 12.13 -12.79
C GLU A 112 16.98 12.06 -11.48
N LYS A 113 16.65 12.91 -10.49
CA LYS A 113 17.25 12.84 -9.14
C LYS A 113 17.04 11.48 -8.47
N VAL A 114 15.83 10.88 -8.61
CA VAL A 114 15.53 9.55 -8.07
C VAL A 114 16.28 8.47 -8.83
N LYS A 115 16.23 8.52 -10.16
CA LYS A 115 16.86 7.54 -11.05
C LYS A 115 18.37 7.47 -10.78
N ASN A 116 19.04 8.63 -10.71
CA ASN A 116 20.46 8.73 -10.38
C ASN A 116 20.75 8.19 -8.98
N LYS A 117 19.95 8.57 -7.97
CA LYS A 117 20.14 8.08 -6.60
C LYS A 117 20.00 6.57 -6.48
N VAL A 118 19.05 5.99 -7.21
CA VAL A 118 18.86 4.53 -7.27
C VAL A 118 20.07 3.86 -7.91
N GLN A 119 20.61 4.42 -9.00
CA GLN A 119 21.84 3.91 -9.60
C GLN A 119 23.04 4.00 -8.65
N ASP A 120 23.21 5.13 -7.95
CA ASP A 120 24.28 5.29 -6.95
C ASP A 120 24.19 4.23 -5.85
N LEU A 121 22.97 3.92 -5.39
CA LEU A 121 22.75 2.90 -4.37
C LEU A 121 23.03 1.48 -4.87
N ILE A 122 22.74 1.18 -6.14
CA ILE A 122 23.11 -0.10 -6.77
C ILE A 122 24.62 -0.25 -6.79
N ILE A 123 25.34 0.79 -7.26
CA ILE A 123 26.81 0.80 -7.33
C ILE A 123 27.40 0.64 -5.92
N TYR A 124 26.89 1.42 -4.97
CA TYR A 124 27.29 1.36 -3.57
C TYR A 124 27.11 -0.06 -2.99
N GLN A 125 25.94 -0.68 -3.17
CA GLN A 125 25.68 -2.04 -2.68
C GLN A 125 26.61 -3.08 -3.30
N LYS A 126 26.90 -2.96 -4.59
CA LYS A 126 27.87 -3.85 -5.26
C LYS A 126 29.24 -3.78 -4.58
N ILE A 127 29.72 -2.58 -4.25
CA ILE A 127 30.99 -2.40 -3.53
C ILE A 127 30.90 -2.92 -2.09
N GLN A 128 29.81 -2.68 -1.36
CA GLN A 128 29.65 -3.20 0.00
C GLN A 128 29.69 -4.73 0.05
N LYS A 129 29.09 -5.39 -0.94
CA LYS A 129 29.15 -6.85 -1.08
C LYS A 129 30.58 -7.34 -1.30
N LEU A 130 31.33 -6.72 -2.22
CA LEU A 130 32.75 -7.05 -2.46
C LEU A 130 33.61 -6.84 -1.20
N ARG A 131 33.33 -5.81 -0.41
CA ARG A 131 34.00 -5.57 0.88
C ARG A 131 33.72 -6.70 1.87
N GLN A 132 32.46 -7.13 1.98
CA GLN A 132 32.06 -8.23 2.86
C GLN A 132 32.71 -9.55 2.45
N GLU A 133 32.79 -9.84 1.14
CA GLU A 133 33.49 -11.02 0.61
C GLU A 133 34.99 -11.03 0.95
N LYS A 134 35.57 -9.86 1.21
CA LYS A 134 36.96 -9.68 1.68
C LYS A 134 37.08 -9.51 3.20
N ASN A 135 36.02 -9.82 3.95
CA ASN A 135 35.95 -9.67 5.42
C ASN A 135 36.22 -8.24 5.91
N LEU A 136 35.94 -7.23 5.09
CA LEU A 136 36.05 -5.82 5.47
C LEU A 136 34.74 -5.32 6.06
N HIS A 137 34.82 -4.41 7.03
CA HIS A 137 33.63 -3.76 7.59
C HIS A 137 32.86 -2.98 6.51
N SER A 138 31.55 -3.21 6.45
CA SER A 138 30.61 -2.43 5.66
C SER A 138 29.97 -1.34 6.52
N VAL A 139 30.09 -0.10 6.09
CA VAL A 139 29.35 1.02 6.67
C VAL A 139 27.87 0.89 6.31
N LYS A 140 26.97 1.15 7.26
CA LYS A 140 25.53 1.25 7.01
C LYS A 140 25.17 2.71 6.77
N ASN A 141 24.58 3.02 5.63
CA ASN A 141 24.09 4.36 5.31
C ASN A 141 22.62 4.49 5.72
N THR A 142 22.19 5.70 6.05
CA THR A 142 20.77 6.03 6.18
C THR A 142 20.13 6.12 4.80
N LEU A 143 18.95 5.50 4.65
CA LEU A 143 18.24 5.34 3.39
C LEU A 143 16.87 6.03 3.39
N HIS A 144 16.58 6.82 4.42
CA HIS A 144 15.30 7.51 4.57
C HIS A 144 15.21 8.67 3.57
N LEU A 145 14.03 8.83 2.96
CA LEU A 145 13.80 9.77 1.86
C LEU A 145 12.69 10.76 2.21
N ALA A 146 12.80 12.00 1.77
CA ALA A 146 11.74 12.99 1.85
C ALA A 146 11.23 13.30 0.43
N PHE A 147 9.96 13.03 0.15
CA PHE A 147 9.32 13.27 -1.15
C PHE A 147 8.47 14.53 -1.06
N VAL A 148 8.87 15.59 -1.75
CA VAL A 148 8.16 16.87 -1.75
C VAL A 148 7.59 17.17 -3.12
N GLY A 149 6.36 17.69 -3.19
CA GLY A 149 5.74 18.14 -4.43
C GLY A 149 4.22 18.02 -4.42
N ASN A 150 3.58 18.49 -5.48
CA ASN A 150 2.12 18.57 -5.59
C ASN A 150 1.41 17.21 -5.65
N PRO A 151 0.08 17.13 -5.41
CA PRO A 151 -0.66 15.89 -5.54
C PRO A 151 -0.53 15.31 -6.95
N GLY A 152 -0.56 13.97 -7.06
CA GLY A 152 -0.61 13.32 -8.37
C GLY A 152 0.69 13.33 -9.17
N THR A 153 1.81 13.75 -8.59
CA THR A 153 3.16 13.71 -9.22
C THR A 153 3.87 12.35 -9.10
N GLY A 154 3.18 11.31 -8.61
CA GLY A 154 3.72 9.94 -8.59
C GLY A 154 4.53 9.54 -7.35
N LYS A 155 4.58 10.36 -6.29
CA LYS A 155 5.29 10.07 -5.02
C LYS A 155 5.08 8.64 -4.49
N THR A 156 3.82 8.23 -4.29
CA THR A 156 3.48 6.90 -3.75
C THR A 156 3.89 5.77 -4.71
N THR A 157 3.73 5.97 -6.02
CA THR A 157 4.14 5.00 -7.05
C THR A 157 5.64 4.78 -7.01
N VAL A 158 6.42 5.86 -7.00
CA VAL A 158 7.90 5.80 -6.91
C VAL A 158 8.34 5.13 -5.63
N ALA A 159 7.72 5.45 -4.48
CA ALA A 159 8.06 4.86 -3.20
C ALA A 159 7.90 3.32 -3.20
N ARG A 160 6.85 2.80 -3.83
CA ARG A 160 6.62 1.36 -3.99
C ARG A 160 7.69 0.70 -4.85
N ILE A 161 8.07 1.32 -5.96
CA ILE A 161 9.12 0.80 -6.86
C ILE A 161 10.47 0.80 -6.15
N VAL A 162 10.84 1.90 -5.48
CA VAL A 162 12.08 2.02 -4.72
C VAL A 162 12.20 0.95 -3.64
N GLY A 163 11.13 0.67 -2.88
CA GLY A 163 11.13 -0.39 -1.87
C GLY A 163 11.43 -1.78 -2.44
N ARG A 164 10.87 -2.09 -3.61
CA ARG A 164 11.13 -3.36 -4.33
C ARG A 164 12.56 -3.42 -4.86
N ILE A 165 13.07 -2.32 -5.40
CA ILE A 165 14.47 -2.22 -5.84
C ILE A 165 15.41 -2.46 -4.66
N TYR A 166 15.16 -1.83 -3.52
CA TYR A 166 15.97 -1.97 -2.31
C TYR A 166 16.03 -3.41 -1.82
N LYS A 167 14.92 -4.16 -1.90
CA LYS A 167 14.95 -5.60 -1.67
C LYS A 167 15.85 -6.34 -2.66
N ARG A 168 15.70 -6.06 -3.95
CA ARG A 168 16.49 -6.74 -5.00
C ARG A 168 17.99 -6.51 -4.88
N ILE A 169 18.41 -5.37 -4.35
CA ILE A 169 19.82 -5.05 -4.10
C ILE A 169 20.30 -5.43 -2.69
N GLY A 170 19.45 -6.08 -1.88
CA GLY A 170 19.82 -6.60 -0.56
C GLY A 170 19.83 -5.56 0.57
N LEU A 171 19.22 -4.38 0.37
CA LEU A 171 19.06 -3.35 1.40
C LEU A 171 17.89 -3.60 2.35
N LEU A 172 16.88 -4.35 1.89
CA LEU A 172 15.68 -4.66 2.65
C LEU A 172 15.41 -6.16 2.59
N SER A 173 15.03 -6.77 3.70
CA SER A 173 14.77 -8.21 3.79
C SER A 173 13.50 -8.65 3.05
N LYS A 174 12.48 -7.80 2.95
CA LYS A 174 11.16 -8.13 2.36
C LYS A 174 10.71 -7.21 1.23
N GLY A 175 11.03 -5.92 1.27
CA GLY A 175 10.64 -4.92 0.26
C GLY A 175 9.15 -4.60 0.17
N HIS A 176 8.33 -4.99 1.16
CA HIS A 176 6.91 -4.66 1.18
C HIS A 176 6.71 -3.18 1.51
N PHE A 177 5.51 -2.68 1.20
CA PHE A 177 5.17 -1.27 1.33
C PHE A 177 4.02 -1.10 2.32
N VAL A 178 4.21 -0.23 3.32
CA VAL A 178 3.21 0.12 4.33
C VAL A 178 2.94 1.61 4.22
N GLU A 179 1.71 1.96 3.84
CA GLU A 179 1.24 3.33 3.68
C GLU A 179 0.45 3.74 4.92
N VAL A 180 0.78 4.91 5.50
CA VAL A 180 0.11 5.45 6.68
C VAL A 180 -0.06 6.96 6.58
N SER A 181 -1.02 7.47 7.33
CA SER A 181 -1.31 8.89 7.51
C SER A 181 -1.26 9.28 8.99
N ARG A 182 -1.53 10.56 9.31
CA ARG A 182 -1.65 11.03 10.70
C ARG A 182 -2.59 10.17 11.55
N THR A 183 -3.74 9.76 11.00
CA THR A 183 -4.77 9.02 11.73
C THR A 183 -4.33 7.62 12.09
N ASP A 184 -3.36 7.05 11.38
CA ASP A 184 -2.77 5.73 11.64
C ASP A 184 -1.66 5.79 12.70
N LEU A 185 -1.05 6.96 12.88
CA LEU A 185 0.08 7.15 13.80
C LEU A 185 -0.36 7.71 15.15
N ILE A 186 -1.31 8.64 15.16
CA ILE A 186 -1.76 9.33 16.37
C ILE A 186 -3.00 8.62 16.95
N ALA A 187 -3.02 8.45 18.28
CA ALA A 187 -4.16 7.93 19.01
C ALA A 187 -5.01 9.07 19.62
N GLY A 188 -6.26 8.77 19.97
CA GLY A 188 -7.15 9.74 20.63
C GLY A 188 -6.88 9.95 22.12
N TYR A 189 -5.99 9.15 22.72
CA TYR A 189 -5.69 9.16 24.15
C TYR A 189 -4.18 9.18 24.41
N GLN A 190 -3.77 9.87 25.47
CA GLN A 190 -2.37 10.01 25.88
C GLN A 190 -1.71 8.66 26.18
N GLY A 191 -0.45 8.49 25.72
CA GLY A 191 0.35 7.28 25.93
C GLY A 191 0.01 6.10 25.00
N GLN A 192 -1.01 6.22 24.14
CA GLN A 192 -1.33 5.20 23.13
C GLN A 192 -0.65 5.45 21.79
N THR A 193 -0.20 6.69 21.53
CA THR A 193 0.45 7.08 20.27
C THR A 193 1.77 6.32 20.09
N ALA A 194 2.62 6.24 21.10
CA ALA A 194 3.86 5.47 21.01
C ALA A 194 3.62 3.99 20.65
N LEU A 195 2.61 3.36 21.26
CA LEU A 195 2.25 1.97 20.96
C LEU A 195 1.76 1.80 19.52
N LYS A 196 1.02 2.77 19.00
CA LYS A 196 0.50 2.76 17.62
C LYS A 196 1.61 2.92 16.60
N VAL A 197 2.52 3.88 16.82
CA VAL A 197 3.71 4.10 16.01
C VAL A 197 4.59 2.84 15.99
N LYS A 198 4.84 2.23 17.15
CA LYS A 198 5.61 0.99 17.25
C LYS A 198 5.00 -0.16 16.44
N LYS A 199 3.66 -0.34 16.51
CA LYS A 199 2.95 -1.36 15.71
C LYS A 199 3.14 -1.11 14.21
N VAL A 200 3.02 0.13 13.76
CA VAL A 200 3.22 0.50 12.35
C VAL A 200 4.67 0.23 11.90
N ILE A 201 5.66 0.60 12.73
CA ILE A 201 7.06 0.31 12.46
C ILE A 201 7.30 -1.20 12.37
N ASP A 202 6.76 -1.98 13.31
CA ASP A 202 6.90 -3.44 13.31
C ASP A 202 6.29 -4.08 12.06
N LEU A 203 5.18 -3.53 11.55
CA LEU A 203 4.60 -3.93 10.27
C LEU A 203 5.50 -3.56 9.08
N ALA A 204 6.22 -2.43 9.14
CA ALA A 204 7.07 -1.95 8.06
C ALA A 204 8.50 -2.54 8.05
N LYS A 205 8.95 -3.16 9.14
CA LYS A 205 10.28 -3.81 9.24
C LYS A 205 10.51 -4.83 8.13
N GLY A 206 11.63 -4.67 7.43
CA GLY A 206 11.99 -5.38 6.21
C GLY A 206 11.54 -4.69 4.93
N GLY A 207 10.84 -3.55 5.03
CA GLY A 207 10.20 -2.88 3.92
C GLY A 207 10.29 -1.35 4.00
N VAL A 208 9.32 -0.70 3.38
CA VAL A 208 9.18 0.75 3.32
C VAL A 208 7.96 1.18 4.14
N LEU A 209 8.16 2.10 5.09
CA LEU A 209 7.10 2.88 5.73
C LEU A 209 6.94 4.20 4.98
N PHE A 210 5.80 4.41 4.34
CA PHE A 210 5.46 5.65 3.66
C PHE A 210 4.46 6.43 4.50
N ILE A 211 4.82 7.66 4.89
CA ILE A 211 3.98 8.56 5.67
C ILE A 211 3.52 9.69 4.75
N ASP A 212 2.25 9.65 4.34
CA ASP A 212 1.67 10.71 3.51
C ASP A 212 1.29 11.93 4.35
N GLU A 213 1.42 13.11 3.75
CA GLU A 213 1.23 14.42 4.39
C GLU A 213 1.85 14.49 5.80
N ALA A 214 3.13 14.12 5.92
CA ALA A 214 3.80 13.93 7.22
C ALA A 214 3.81 15.19 8.09
N TYR A 215 3.81 16.37 7.49
CA TYR A 215 3.69 17.66 8.17
C TYR A 215 2.44 17.77 9.04
N SER A 216 1.35 17.08 8.64
CA SER A 216 0.09 17.08 9.39
C SER A 216 0.24 16.51 10.79
N ILE A 217 1.28 15.72 11.10
CA ILE A 217 1.58 15.18 12.44
C ILE A 217 1.75 16.32 13.47
N THR A 218 2.24 17.48 13.06
CA THR A 218 2.53 18.63 13.93
C THR A 218 1.66 19.86 13.70
N GLU A 219 0.72 19.86 12.75
CA GLU A 219 -0.06 21.06 12.38
C GLU A 219 -1.12 21.51 13.40
N ASN A 220 -1.50 20.69 14.37
CA ASN A 220 -2.57 21.03 15.32
C ASN A 220 -2.01 21.58 16.65
N ASP A 221 -2.05 22.90 16.81
CA ASP A 221 -1.58 23.68 17.98
C ASP A 221 -2.19 23.25 19.32
N HIS A 222 -3.37 22.62 19.33
CA HIS A 222 -4.04 22.13 20.55
C HIS A 222 -3.63 20.70 20.97
N SER A 223 -2.78 20.01 20.19
CA SER A 223 -2.46 18.58 20.34
C SER A 223 -0.96 18.28 20.36
N ASP A 224 -0.20 19.24 20.88
CA ASP A 224 1.25 19.32 20.76
C ASP A 224 1.98 18.11 21.39
N SER A 225 1.39 17.46 22.40
CA SER A 225 1.98 16.31 23.08
C SER A 225 1.99 15.03 22.23
N TYR A 226 0.91 14.75 21.49
CA TYR A 226 0.78 13.50 20.72
C TYR A 226 1.64 13.50 19.46
N GLY A 227 1.70 14.63 18.75
CA GLY A 227 2.58 14.80 17.59
C GLY A 227 4.05 14.64 17.99
N LYS A 228 4.48 15.29 19.09
CA LYS A 228 5.84 15.18 19.62
C LYS A 228 6.18 13.75 20.07
N GLU A 229 5.25 13.06 20.73
CA GLU A 229 5.40 11.64 21.09
C GLU A 229 5.61 10.77 19.84
N CYS A 230 4.80 10.98 18.80
CA CYS A 230 4.92 10.27 17.52
C CYS A 230 6.29 10.51 16.87
N LEU A 231 6.74 11.76 16.79
CA LEU A 231 8.03 12.12 16.19
C LEU A 231 9.21 11.58 16.98
N THR A 232 9.11 11.53 18.31
CA THR A 232 10.14 10.98 19.18
C THR A 232 10.34 9.48 18.91
N GLU A 233 9.25 8.71 18.90
CA GLU A 233 9.29 7.28 18.60
C GLU A 233 9.74 6.99 17.16
N LEU A 234 9.28 7.80 16.19
CA LEU A 234 9.73 7.69 14.81
C LEU A 234 11.25 7.93 14.71
N THR A 235 11.76 9.01 15.31
CA THR A 235 13.18 9.38 15.30
C THR A 235 14.06 8.28 15.89
N LYS A 236 13.59 7.61 16.95
CA LYS A 236 14.26 6.46 17.55
C LYS A 236 14.31 5.27 16.58
N ALA A 237 13.17 4.96 15.95
CA ALA A 237 13.07 3.86 14.99
C ALA A 237 13.95 4.05 13.74
N LEU A 238 14.11 5.31 13.28
CA LEU A 238 15.00 5.66 12.18
C LEU A 238 16.47 5.34 12.48
N GLU A 239 16.89 5.29 13.75
CA GLU A 239 18.26 4.85 14.10
C GLU A 239 18.33 3.36 14.37
N ASP A 240 17.43 2.85 15.22
CA ASP A 240 17.46 1.46 15.70
C ASP A 240 17.29 0.45 14.54
N TYR A 241 16.51 0.82 13.51
CA TYR A 241 16.14 -0.08 12.42
C TYR A 241 16.67 0.33 11.05
N ARG A 242 17.59 1.30 10.96
CA ARG A 242 18.13 1.82 9.68
C ARG A 242 18.74 0.76 8.74
N GLY A 243 19.06 -0.42 9.26
CA GLY A 243 19.62 -1.53 8.47
C GLY A 243 18.57 -2.41 7.78
N ASP A 244 17.29 -2.30 8.12
CA ASP A 244 16.22 -3.12 7.52
C ASP A 244 14.85 -2.39 7.53
N LEU A 245 14.86 -1.07 7.58
CA LEU A 245 13.66 -0.23 7.50
C LEU A 245 14.01 1.03 6.71
N VAL A 246 13.22 1.31 5.68
CA VAL A 246 13.24 2.59 4.99
C VAL A 246 11.98 3.36 5.32
N VAL A 247 12.14 4.65 5.61
CA VAL A 247 11.02 5.54 5.89
C VAL A 247 11.04 6.62 4.84
N ILE A 248 9.89 6.82 4.20
CA ILE A 248 9.67 7.84 3.20
C ILE A 248 8.57 8.75 3.73
N VAL A 249 8.90 10.01 3.99
CA VAL A 249 7.90 11.03 4.33
C VAL A 249 7.53 11.79 3.07
N ALA A 250 6.24 12.05 2.87
CA ALA A 250 5.74 12.76 1.70
C ALA A 250 4.86 13.95 2.08
N GLY A 251 4.81 14.95 1.20
CA GLY A 251 3.92 16.09 1.37
C GLY A 251 4.18 17.23 0.38
N TYR A 252 3.46 18.34 0.54
CA TYR A 252 3.71 19.57 -0.22
C TYR A 252 5.01 20.23 0.24
N THR A 253 5.70 20.88 -0.69
CA THR A 253 7.04 21.44 -0.49
C THR A 253 7.10 22.40 0.68
N GLU A 254 6.23 23.41 0.71
CA GLU A 254 6.21 24.44 1.75
C GLU A 254 5.89 23.88 3.17
N PRO A 255 4.79 23.13 3.38
CA PRO A 255 4.53 22.46 4.67
C PRO A 255 5.65 21.51 5.11
N MET A 256 6.26 20.76 4.19
CA MET A 256 7.36 19.84 4.52
C MET A 256 8.62 20.59 4.95
N ASN A 257 8.94 21.73 4.33
CA ASN A 257 10.06 22.57 4.75
C ASN A 257 9.88 23.04 6.20
N LYS A 258 8.71 23.58 6.53
CA LYS A 258 8.36 23.98 7.91
C LYS A 258 8.44 22.79 8.88
N PHE A 259 7.89 21.64 8.49
CA PHE A 259 7.94 20.42 9.29
C PHE A 259 9.37 20.01 9.64
N PHE A 260 10.31 20.07 8.70
CA PHE A 260 11.70 19.73 8.98
C PHE A 260 12.45 20.81 9.77
N GLU A 261 12.14 22.10 9.56
CA GLU A 261 12.71 23.20 10.34
C GLU A 261 12.32 23.13 11.82
N SER A 262 11.05 22.82 12.10
CA SER A 262 10.56 22.63 13.47
C SER A 262 11.10 21.36 14.14
N ASN A 263 11.65 20.41 13.38
CA ASN A 263 12.07 19.09 13.87
C ASN A 263 13.50 18.74 13.42
N PRO A 264 14.54 19.45 13.93
CA PRO A 264 15.92 19.27 13.48
C PRO A 264 16.47 17.85 13.72
N GLY A 265 16.02 17.19 14.81
CA GLY A 265 16.37 15.79 15.08
C GLY A 265 15.89 14.83 13.98
N LEU A 266 14.71 15.08 13.42
CA LEU A 266 14.19 14.32 12.29
C LEU A 266 14.96 14.68 11.01
N LYS A 267 15.13 15.98 10.72
CA LYS A 267 15.86 16.48 9.53
C LYS A 267 17.24 15.85 9.39
N SER A 268 17.98 15.68 10.49
CA SER A 268 19.32 15.05 10.46
C SER A 268 19.34 13.60 9.95
N ARG A 269 18.22 12.87 10.02
CA ARG A 269 18.10 11.46 9.59
C ARG A 269 17.63 11.31 8.14
N PHE A 270 17.06 12.37 7.57
CA PHE A 270 16.67 12.46 6.16
C PHE A 270 17.75 13.22 5.39
N ASN A 271 18.63 12.48 4.72
CA ASN A 271 19.73 13.05 3.95
C ASN A 271 19.41 13.28 2.47
N THR A 272 18.25 12.80 2.01
CA THR A 272 17.88 12.82 0.59
C THR A 272 16.47 13.39 0.44
N PHE A 273 16.40 14.58 -0.16
CA PHE A 273 15.17 15.26 -0.52
C PHE A 273 14.95 15.10 -2.02
N ILE A 274 13.78 14.60 -2.38
CA ILE A 274 13.37 14.37 -3.76
C ILE A 274 12.19 15.27 -4.04
N GLU A 275 12.39 16.19 -4.97
CA GLU A 275 11.37 17.08 -5.47
C GLU A 275 10.68 16.44 -6.67
N PHE A 276 9.36 16.49 -6.65
CA PHE A 276 8.46 15.97 -7.67
C PHE A 276 7.76 17.15 -8.33
N ASP A 277 8.29 17.56 -9.47
CA ASP A 277 7.78 18.66 -10.27
C ASP A 277 6.40 18.33 -10.87
N ASP A 278 5.64 19.38 -11.18
CA ASP A 278 4.40 19.24 -11.94
C ASP A 278 4.69 18.77 -13.36
N TYR A 279 3.79 17.95 -13.90
CA TYR A 279 3.86 17.53 -15.29
C TYR A 279 3.51 18.69 -16.24
N ASN A 280 4.16 18.70 -17.41
CA ASN A 280 3.75 19.52 -18.56
C ASN A 280 2.62 18.84 -19.37
N SER A 281 2.06 19.54 -20.36
CA SER A 281 0.91 19.06 -21.15
C SER A 281 1.20 17.73 -21.86
N ASP A 282 2.35 17.63 -22.53
CA ASP A 282 2.79 16.41 -23.22
C ASP A 282 2.93 15.22 -22.27
N GLU A 283 3.34 15.48 -21.03
CA GLU A 283 3.49 14.46 -20.00
C GLU A 283 2.13 14.00 -19.46
N LEU A 284 1.17 14.92 -19.28
CA LEU A 284 -0.21 14.60 -18.91
C LEU A 284 -0.90 13.77 -20.01
N ASP A 285 -0.66 14.07 -21.28
CA ASP A 285 -1.16 13.26 -22.41
C ASP A 285 -0.62 11.84 -22.37
N LYS A 286 0.70 11.68 -22.16
CA LYS A 286 1.32 10.36 -22.06
C LYS A 286 0.73 9.55 -20.91
N ILE A 287 0.45 10.20 -19.77
CA ILE A 287 -0.22 9.55 -18.64
C ILE A 287 -1.63 9.09 -19.03
N LEU A 288 -2.43 9.95 -19.69
CA LEU A 288 -3.78 9.61 -20.13
C LEU A 288 -3.78 8.45 -21.13
N ILE A 289 -2.91 8.52 -22.15
CA ILE A 289 -2.77 7.48 -23.18
C ILE A 289 -2.37 6.15 -22.53
N SER A 290 -1.47 6.18 -21.55
CA SER A 290 -1.10 4.98 -20.78
C SER A 290 -2.27 4.40 -20.01
N MET A 291 -3.08 5.25 -19.34
CA MET A 291 -4.30 4.81 -18.65
C MET A 291 -5.31 4.18 -19.61
N CYS A 292 -5.54 4.78 -20.78
CA CYS A 292 -6.41 4.23 -21.80
C CYS A 292 -5.91 2.86 -22.28
N LYS A 293 -4.64 2.76 -22.68
CA LYS A 293 -4.04 1.50 -23.17
C LYS A 293 -4.12 0.37 -22.15
N ASN A 294 -3.88 0.66 -20.87
CA ASN A 294 -3.93 -0.35 -19.80
C ASN A 294 -5.35 -0.88 -19.52
N ASN A 295 -6.38 -0.21 -20.05
CA ASN A 295 -7.79 -0.60 -19.91
C ASN A 295 -8.45 -0.85 -21.28
N ASP A 296 -7.66 -1.18 -22.30
CA ASP A 296 -8.12 -1.49 -23.66
C ASP A 296 -8.90 -0.36 -24.37
N TYR A 297 -8.67 0.90 -23.97
CA TYR A 297 -9.23 2.09 -24.62
C TYR A 297 -8.24 2.76 -25.58
N THR A 298 -8.77 3.35 -26.65
CA THR A 298 -8.05 4.20 -27.60
C THR A 298 -8.76 5.53 -27.76
N LEU A 299 -8.00 6.61 -27.97
CA LEU A 299 -8.55 7.95 -28.22
C LEU A 299 -8.49 8.28 -29.71
N GLU A 300 -9.57 8.86 -30.23
CA GLU A 300 -9.61 9.52 -31.54
C GLU A 300 -8.63 10.70 -31.60
N GLU A 301 -8.03 10.96 -32.77
CA GLU A 301 -7.02 12.03 -32.91
C GLU A 301 -7.58 13.41 -32.54
N GLU A 302 -8.78 13.75 -33.01
CA GLU A 302 -9.47 14.99 -32.65
C GLU A 302 -9.76 15.09 -31.13
N ALA A 303 -10.04 13.96 -30.48
CA ALA A 303 -10.24 13.90 -29.04
C ALA A 303 -8.93 14.21 -28.29
N LYS A 304 -7.81 13.66 -28.77
CA LYS A 304 -6.47 13.94 -28.20
C LYS A 304 -6.12 15.42 -28.32
N GLU A 305 -6.31 16.03 -29.49
CA GLU A 305 -6.05 17.46 -29.69
C GLU A 305 -6.86 18.33 -28.72
N LYS A 306 -8.16 18.04 -28.59
CA LYS A 306 -9.05 18.75 -27.67
C LYS A 306 -8.63 18.60 -26.20
N ILE A 307 -8.17 17.41 -25.81
CA ILE A 307 -7.67 17.13 -24.45
C ILE A 307 -6.32 17.83 -24.20
N HIS A 308 -5.41 17.84 -25.17
CA HIS A 308 -4.13 18.53 -25.07
C HIS A 308 -4.32 20.02 -24.77
N LEU A 309 -5.19 20.69 -25.55
CA LEU A 309 -5.54 22.11 -25.32
C LEU A 309 -6.16 22.34 -23.94
N TYR A 310 -6.95 21.38 -23.44
CA TYR A 310 -7.47 21.44 -22.08
C TYR A 310 -6.36 21.37 -21.05
N PHE A 311 -5.39 20.46 -21.19
CA PHE A 311 -4.24 20.40 -20.29
C PHE A 311 -3.39 21.67 -20.34
N GLU A 312 -3.10 22.23 -21.51
CA GLU A 312 -2.40 23.52 -21.62
C GLU A 312 -3.12 24.64 -20.87
N LYS A 313 -4.45 24.72 -21.01
CA LYS A 313 -5.28 25.69 -20.29
C LYS A 313 -5.21 25.48 -18.78
N GLN A 314 -5.33 24.24 -18.30
CA GLN A 314 -5.24 23.91 -16.87
C GLN A 314 -3.85 24.23 -16.31
N ILE A 315 -2.78 24.01 -17.10
CA ILE A 315 -1.41 24.34 -16.73
C ILE A 315 -1.23 25.86 -16.62
N THR A 316 -1.85 26.63 -17.49
CA THR A 316 -1.77 28.09 -17.49
C THR A 316 -2.54 28.69 -16.30
N LEU A 317 -3.65 28.07 -15.92
CA LEU A 317 -4.49 28.43 -14.78
C LEU A 317 -4.03 27.80 -13.46
N LYS A 318 -2.83 27.21 -13.41
CA LYS A 318 -2.32 26.46 -12.25
C LYS A 318 -2.49 27.24 -10.96
N ASP A 319 -3.28 26.68 -10.06
CA ASP A 319 -3.21 27.04 -8.64
C ASP A 319 -2.00 26.35 -7.99
N LYS A 320 -1.60 26.81 -6.81
CA LYS A 320 -0.44 26.31 -6.05
C LYS A 320 -0.48 24.79 -5.83
N ASN A 321 -1.66 24.18 -5.80
CA ASN A 321 -1.87 22.76 -5.50
C ASN A 321 -2.39 21.97 -6.72
N PHE A 322 -1.81 22.21 -7.91
CA PHE A 322 -2.21 21.53 -9.13
C PHE A 322 -2.19 19.99 -8.99
N ALA A 323 -3.27 19.32 -9.40
CA ALA A 323 -3.52 17.93 -9.04
C ALA A 323 -2.84 16.89 -9.97
N ASN A 324 -2.14 17.32 -11.02
CA ASN A 324 -1.34 16.48 -11.93
C ASN A 324 -2.03 15.18 -12.36
N GLY A 325 -1.47 14.01 -12.04
CA GLY A 325 -2.06 12.72 -12.39
C GLY A 325 -3.45 12.46 -11.80
N ARG A 326 -3.87 13.17 -10.74
CA ARG A 326 -5.26 13.13 -10.26
C ARG A 326 -6.20 13.85 -11.23
N LEU A 327 -5.78 14.97 -11.82
CA LEU A 327 -6.54 15.64 -12.89
C LEU A 327 -6.74 14.68 -14.07
N VAL A 328 -5.68 14.00 -14.50
CA VAL A 328 -5.73 13.03 -15.60
C VAL A 328 -6.65 11.85 -15.28
N ARG A 329 -6.60 11.32 -14.05
CA ARG A 329 -7.50 10.25 -13.62
C ARG A 329 -8.96 10.68 -13.64
N ASN A 330 -9.27 11.86 -13.09
CA ASN A 330 -10.63 12.36 -13.09
C ASN A 330 -11.16 12.54 -14.52
N LEU A 331 -10.34 13.12 -15.40
CA LEU A 331 -10.68 13.25 -16.82
C LEU A 331 -10.89 11.87 -17.47
N TYR A 332 -10.03 10.89 -17.20
CA TYR A 332 -10.20 9.52 -17.70
C TYR A 332 -11.54 8.91 -17.25
N ASP A 333 -11.89 9.04 -15.97
CA ASP A 333 -13.15 8.52 -15.44
C ASP A 333 -14.37 9.18 -16.12
N ASP A 334 -14.30 10.49 -16.36
CA ASP A 334 -15.34 11.23 -17.10
C ASP A 334 -15.45 10.77 -18.56
N LEU A 335 -14.32 10.57 -19.24
CA LEU A 335 -14.28 10.08 -20.62
C LEU A 335 -14.91 8.68 -20.73
N VAL A 336 -14.57 7.76 -19.82
CA VAL A 336 -15.14 6.41 -19.80
C VAL A 336 -16.64 6.45 -19.52
N MET A 337 -17.08 7.31 -18.61
CA MET A 337 -18.52 7.50 -18.32
C MET A 337 -19.28 8.06 -19.53
N ASN A 338 -18.72 9.05 -20.24
CA ASN A 338 -19.35 9.64 -21.42
C ASN A 338 -19.35 8.67 -22.60
N HIS A 339 -18.25 7.93 -22.81
CA HIS A 339 -18.18 6.81 -23.75
C HIS A 339 -19.29 5.79 -23.50
N ALA A 340 -19.48 5.35 -22.25
CA ALA A 340 -20.54 4.41 -21.91
C ALA A 340 -21.95 4.96 -22.24
N LYS A 341 -22.21 6.24 -21.96
CA LYS A 341 -23.48 6.92 -22.30
C LYS A 341 -23.72 7.00 -23.81
N ARG A 342 -22.67 7.09 -24.61
CA ARG A 342 -22.76 7.06 -26.07
C ARG A 342 -23.00 5.63 -26.57
N VAL A 343 -22.15 4.69 -26.17
CA VAL A 343 -22.13 3.33 -26.72
C VAL A 343 -23.40 2.56 -26.42
N ILE A 344 -24.06 2.78 -25.28
CA ILE A 344 -25.33 2.13 -24.95
C ILE A 344 -26.46 2.43 -25.95
N LYS A 345 -26.35 3.52 -26.72
CA LYS A 345 -27.32 3.88 -27.77
C LYS A 345 -27.12 3.09 -29.06
N ILE A 346 -26.00 2.37 -29.20
CA ILE A 346 -25.67 1.56 -30.38
C ILE A 346 -26.31 0.18 -30.24
N LYS A 347 -27.12 -0.21 -31.24
CA LYS A 347 -27.75 -1.54 -31.28
C LYS A 347 -26.71 -2.56 -31.74
N ASN A 348 -26.13 -3.31 -30.78
CA ASN A 348 -25.01 -4.26 -30.94
C ASN A 348 -23.65 -3.58 -31.22
N PRO A 349 -23.00 -2.98 -30.21
CA PRO A 349 -21.69 -2.36 -30.38
C PRO A 349 -20.60 -3.39 -30.71
N GLY A 350 -19.74 -3.08 -31.68
CA GLY A 350 -18.57 -3.89 -32.01
C GLY A 350 -17.39 -3.61 -31.07
N SER A 351 -16.29 -4.37 -31.25
CA SER A 351 -15.08 -4.18 -30.43
C SER A 351 -14.53 -2.77 -30.51
N LEU A 352 -14.55 -2.14 -31.69
CA LEU A 352 -14.07 -0.77 -31.88
C LEU A 352 -14.97 0.25 -31.17
N ASP A 353 -16.29 0.03 -31.14
CA ASP A 353 -17.22 0.91 -30.42
C ASP A 353 -16.96 0.85 -28.92
N LEU A 354 -16.67 -0.35 -28.40
CA LEU A 354 -16.39 -0.59 -26.99
C LEU A 354 -15.03 -0.07 -26.52
N SER A 355 -14.07 0.13 -27.43
CA SER A 355 -12.71 0.58 -27.10
C SER A 355 -12.40 2.03 -27.50
N MET A 356 -13.08 2.59 -28.50
CA MET A 356 -12.73 3.91 -29.05
C MET A 356 -13.51 5.04 -28.38
N ILE A 357 -12.80 5.92 -27.66
CA ILE A 357 -13.30 7.19 -27.13
C ILE A 357 -13.21 8.25 -28.23
N LYS A 358 -14.34 8.87 -28.54
CA LYS A 358 -14.48 9.86 -29.62
C LYS A 358 -14.50 11.29 -29.08
N THR A 359 -14.34 12.27 -29.97
CA THR A 359 -14.36 13.71 -29.62
C THR A 359 -15.65 14.14 -28.91
N GLU A 360 -16.78 13.50 -29.24
CA GLU A 360 -18.08 13.76 -28.60
C GLU A 360 -18.16 13.27 -27.14
N ASP A 361 -17.29 12.36 -26.73
CA ASP A 361 -17.18 11.89 -25.35
C ASP A 361 -16.37 12.88 -24.47
N VAL A 362 -15.60 13.78 -25.10
CA VAL A 362 -14.79 14.82 -24.44
C VAL A 362 -15.66 16.01 -24.06
N ILE A 363 -16.32 15.91 -22.91
CA ILE A 363 -17.14 16.97 -22.33
C ILE A 363 -16.43 17.49 -21.09
N PHE A 364 -15.94 18.73 -21.14
CA PHE A 364 -15.37 19.39 -19.97
C PHE A 364 -16.51 20.00 -19.17
N THR A 365 -16.93 19.34 -18.09
CA THR A 365 -17.78 19.97 -17.08
C THR A 365 -16.97 21.05 -16.39
N PHE A 366 -17.23 22.32 -16.72
CA PHE A 366 -16.67 23.47 -16.01
C PHE A 366 -17.40 23.65 -14.68
N ASP A 367 -17.40 22.65 -13.81
CA ASP A 367 -18.12 22.76 -12.55
C ASP A 367 -17.36 22.12 -11.39
N HIS A 368 -16.93 23.02 -10.49
CA HIS A 368 -16.61 22.92 -9.06
C HIS A 368 -15.16 23.32 -8.73
N TYR A 369 -14.96 24.64 -8.69
CA TYR A 369 -13.98 25.29 -7.81
C TYR A 369 -14.56 25.39 -6.39
#